data_AF-A0AAW5RZ52-F1
#
_entry.id   AF-A0AAW5RZ52-F1
#
_cell.length_a   1.000
_cell.length_b   1.000
_cell.length_c   1.000
_cell.angle_alpha   90.00
_cell.angle_beta   90.00
_cell.angle_gamma   90.00
#
_symmetry.space_group_name_H-M   'P 1'
#
loop_
_entity.id
_entity.type
_entity.pdbx_description
1 polymer ?
#
loop_
_entity_poly.entity_id
_entity_poly.type
_entity_poly.pdbx_seq_one_letter_code
_entity_poly.pdbx_strand_id
1 'polypeptide(L)'
;MKILFSPSESKNKINTQDYINKNSFVFSNLYSKRLEVLTKYKNHINQCNEVELEKFFGIKDASEIEELTHDILTKETNKAIQRYNGVAFDHLDYENLSENSRKYIDENVLIFSNLFGPILAKDLIPYYKLKQGEKIKEFNIEKYYKDSFSDELDKFLENELVIDLRAKFYEKFYTIKKPFLTFTFL
;
A
#
# COMPACT_ATOMS: atom_id res chain seq x y z
N MET A 1 -6.75 -3.16 -19.16
CA MET A 1 -5.56 -3.87 -18.66
C MET A 1 -5.29 -3.39 -17.24
N LYS A 2 -4.84 -4.27 -16.35
CA LYS A 2 -4.40 -3.92 -14.98
C LYS A 2 -2.94 -4.28 -14.77
N ILE A 3 -2.24 -3.39 -14.09
CA ILE A 3 -0.82 -3.53 -13.76
C ILE A 3 -0.73 -3.70 -12.25
N LEU A 4 -0.14 -4.80 -11.79
CA LEU A 4 0.05 -5.10 -10.39
C LEU A 4 1.47 -4.70 -10.02
N PHE A 5 1.62 -3.93 -8.96
CA PHE A 5 2.87 -3.25 -8.62
C PHE A 5 3.23 -3.44 -7.14
N SER A 6 4.53 -3.51 -6.86
CA SER A 6 5.03 -3.47 -5.49
C SER A 6 5.01 -2.04 -4.94
N PRO A 7 4.80 -1.86 -3.62
CA PRO A 7 5.01 -0.58 -2.99
C PRO A 7 6.51 -0.29 -2.87
N SER A 8 6.84 0.89 -2.36
CA SER A 8 8.18 1.20 -1.89
C SER A 8 8.24 1.33 -0.36
N GLU A 9 9.40 1.00 0.20
CA GLU A 9 9.71 1.28 1.60
C GLU A 9 9.73 2.79 1.85
N SER A 10 10.36 3.54 0.96
CA SER A 10 10.49 4.98 1.02
C SER A 10 9.21 5.67 0.52
N LYS A 11 8.87 6.78 1.18
CA LYS A 11 7.64 7.52 0.92
C LYS A 11 7.89 9.02 0.98
N ASN A 12 7.23 9.77 0.10
CA ASN A 12 7.16 11.22 0.18
C ASN A 12 6.30 11.62 1.39
N LYS A 13 6.62 12.74 2.04
CA LYS A 13 5.86 13.29 3.17
C LYS A 13 4.80 14.33 2.77
N ILE A 14 4.73 14.70 1.49
CA ILE A 14 3.77 15.66 0.97
C ILE A 14 2.34 15.13 1.18
N ASN A 15 1.52 15.93 1.85
CA ASN A 15 0.09 15.67 2.06
C ASN A 15 -0.71 16.81 1.42
N THR A 16 -1.76 16.45 0.69
CA THR A 16 -2.54 17.41 -0.11
C THR A 16 -4.04 17.17 -0.05
N GLN A 17 -4.48 16.15 0.69
CA GLN A 17 -5.85 15.67 0.68
C GLN A 17 -6.31 15.29 2.09
N ASP A 18 -7.63 15.24 2.27
CA ASP A 18 -8.30 14.88 3.52
C ASP A 18 -7.94 13.49 4.05
N TYR A 19 -8.40 13.19 5.26
CA TYR A 19 -8.17 11.93 5.95
C TYR A 19 -8.82 10.74 5.24
N ILE A 20 -8.28 9.54 5.49
CA ILE A 20 -8.81 8.32 4.91
C ILE A 20 -10.25 8.04 5.36
N ASN A 21 -11.07 7.66 4.40
CA ASN A 21 -12.42 7.19 4.61
C ASN A 21 -12.74 6.05 3.63
N LYS A 22 -13.96 5.51 3.68
CA LYS A 22 -14.37 4.38 2.83
C LYS A 22 -14.21 4.64 1.33
N ASN A 23 -14.35 5.90 0.90
CA ASN A 23 -14.28 6.30 -0.51
C ASN A 23 -12.82 6.53 -0.98
N SER A 24 -11.86 6.49 -0.06
CA SER A 24 -10.43 6.63 -0.38
C SER A 24 -9.84 5.40 -1.09
N PHE A 25 -10.58 4.29 -1.15
CA PHE A 25 -10.06 3.00 -1.62
C PHE A 25 -10.94 2.36 -2.70
N VAL A 26 -10.31 1.71 -3.67
CA VAL A 26 -10.97 0.96 -4.75
C VAL A 26 -11.96 -0.10 -4.25
N PHE A 27 -11.59 -0.84 -3.20
CA PHE A 27 -12.44 -1.87 -2.57
C PHE A 27 -13.11 -1.29 -1.32
N SER A 28 -14.04 -0.36 -1.52
CA SER A 28 -14.74 0.34 -0.44
C SER A 28 -15.63 -0.60 0.39
N ASN A 29 -16.16 -1.67 -0.21
CA ASN A 29 -16.87 -2.76 0.46
C ASN A 29 -15.99 -3.51 1.47
N LEU A 30 -14.66 -3.52 1.27
CA LEU A 30 -13.67 -4.14 2.17
C LEU A 30 -12.98 -3.13 3.09
N TYR A 31 -13.50 -1.91 3.20
CA TYR A 31 -12.91 -0.88 4.07
C TYR A 31 -12.86 -1.30 5.55
N SER A 32 -13.89 -1.99 6.05
CA SER A 32 -13.90 -2.53 7.41
C SER A 32 -12.72 -3.48 7.69
N LYS A 33 -12.32 -4.27 6.69
CA LYS A 33 -11.14 -5.16 6.79
C LYS A 33 -9.83 -4.37 6.87
N ARG A 34 -9.73 -3.24 6.17
CA ARG A 34 -8.59 -2.32 6.37
C ARG A 34 -8.58 -1.72 7.77
N LEU A 35 -9.74 -1.31 8.30
CA LEU A 35 -9.83 -0.78 9.66
C LEU A 35 -9.39 -1.80 10.73
N GLU A 36 -9.68 -3.09 10.56
CA GLU A 36 -9.18 -4.15 11.45
C GLU A 36 -7.63 -4.17 11.48
N VAL A 37 -6.99 -4.06 10.30
CA VAL A 37 -5.52 -4.01 10.17
C VAL A 37 -4.95 -2.73 10.79
N LEU A 38 -5.51 -1.57 10.48
CA LEU A 38 -5.07 -0.28 11.02
C LEU A 38 -5.22 -0.22 12.54
N THR A 39 -6.27 -0.83 13.09
CA THR A 39 -6.45 -0.95 14.54
C THR A 39 -5.35 -1.81 15.17
N LYS A 40 -4.97 -2.94 14.56
CA LYS A 40 -3.86 -3.77 15.04
C LYS A 40 -2.53 -3.04 14.99
N TYR A 41 -2.26 -2.33 13.89
CA TYR A 41 -1.07 -1.51 13.71
C TYR A 41 -0.97 -0.41 14.78
N LYS A 42 -2.04 0.38 14.96
CA LYS A 42 -2.13 1.42 16.00
C LYS A 42 -1.93 0.86 17.40
N ASN A 43 -2.62 -0.24 17.73
CA ASN A 43 -2.51 -0.88 19.05
C ASN A 43 -1.11 -1.40 19.33
N HIS A 44 -0.42 -1.92 18.30
CA HIS A 44 0.97 -2.37 18.46
C HIS A 44 1.90 -1.21 18.76
N ILE A 45 1.82 -0.12 18.00
CA ILE A 45 2.61 1.10 18.21
C ILE A 45 2.40 1.65 19.62
N ASN A 46 1.15 1.78 20.06
CA ASN A 46 0.80 2.31 21.38
C ASN A 46 1.30 1.46 22.56
N GLN A 47 1.72 0.22 22.30
CA GLN A 47 2.22 -0.72 23.31
C GLN A 47 3.74 -0.84 23.30
N CYS A 48 4.41 -0.29 22.30
CA CYS A 48 5.86 -0.33 22.18
C CYS A 48 6.50 0.82 22.96
N ASN A 49 7.66 0.55 23.57
CA ASN A 49 8.56 1.59 24.04
C ASN A 49 9.41 2.14 22.88
N GLU A 50 10.22 3.17 23.15
CA GLU A 50 11.06 3.85 22.14
C GLU A 50 11.98 2.88 21.38
N VAL A 51 12.68 1.98 22.09
CA VAL A 51 13.60 1.00 21.48
C VAL A 51 12.85 0.01 20.58
N GLU A 52 11.65 -0.39 20.99
CA GLU A 52 10.79 -1.26 20.18
C GLU A 52 10.28 -0.54 18.93
N LEU A 53 9.92 0.74 19.03
CA LEU A 53 9.51 1.57 17.90
C LEU A 53 10.64 1.80 16.91
N GLU A 54 11.86 2.09 17.38
CA GLU A 54 13.04 2.22 16.52
C GLU A 54 13.25 0.96 15.70
N LYS A 55 13.11 -0.22 16.32
CA LYS A 55 13.27 -1.50 15.65
C LYS A 55 12.14 -1.76 14.64
N PHE A 56 10.90 -1.57 15.08
CA PHE A 56 9.69 -1.80 14.27
C PHE A 56 9.68 -0.93 13.01
N PHE A 57 9.96 0.37 13.17
CA PHE A 57 10.05 1.30 12.05
C PHE A 57 11.39 1.18 11.31
N GLY A 58 12.48 0.76 11.96
CA GLY A 58 13.82 0.71 11.38
C GLY A 58 14.48 2.07 11.19
N ILE A 59 14.17 3.01 12.07
CA ILE A 59 14.72 4.37 12.07
C ILE A 59 15.07 4.74 13.51
N LYS A 60 15.93 5.73 13.68
CA LYS A 60 16.33 6.30 14.98
C LYS A 60 15.97 7.77 15.13
N ASP A 61 15.31 8.35 14.12
CA ASP A 61 14.87 9.73 14.18
C ASP A 61 13.64 9.83 15.08
N ALA A 62 13.84 10.37 16.29
CA ALA A 62 12.78 10.49 17.28
C ALA A 62 11.59 11.34 16.78
N SER A 63 11.86 12.38 15.98
CA SER A 63 10.81 13.25 15.43
C SER A 63 9.96 12.53 14.39
N GLU A 64 10.59 11.69 13.56
CA GLU A 64 9.87 10.85 12.60
C GLU A 64 9.09 9.72 13.31
N ILE A 65 9.65 9.14 14.37
CA ILE A 65 8.95 8.13 15.18
C ILE A 65 7.71 8.75 15.82
N GLU A 66 7.83 9.93 16.42
CA GLU A 66 6.69 10.68 16.97
C GLU A 66 5.64 11.00 15.90
N GLU A 67 6.07 11.45 14.70
CA GLU A 67 5.15 11.64 13.57
C GLU A 67 4.41 10.33 13.24
N LEU A 68 5.11 9.20 13.20
CA LEU A 68 4.57 7.88 12.85
C LEU A 68 3.60 7.33 13.91
N THR A 69 3.75 7.69 15.19
CA THR A 69 2.86 7.22 16.27
C THR A 69 1.52 7.92 16.33
N HIS A 70 1.38 9.11 15.74
CA HIS A 70 0.09 9.77 15.60
C HIS A 70 -0.93 8.89 14.87
N ASP A 71 -2.20 9.05 15.24
CA ASP A 71 -3.29 8.26 14.71
C ASP A 71 -3.35 8.34 13.18
N ILE A 72 -3.16 7.19 12.54
CA ILE A 72 -3.14 7.08 11.08
C ILE A 72 -4.46 7.49 10.43
N LEU A 73 -5.58 7.43 11.17
CA LEU A 73 -6.89 7.84 10.70
C LEU A 73 -7.09 9.36 10.69
N THR A 74 -6.23 10.12 11.37
CA THR A 74 -6.29 11.58 11.44
C THR A 74 -5.16 12.25 10.69
N LYS A 75 -4.39 11.48 9.90
CA LYS A 75 -3.32 11.98 9.05
C LYS A 75 -3.87 12.36 7.69
N GLU A 76 -3.44 13.52 7.20
CA GLU A 76 -3.66 13.93 5.81
C GLU A 76 -3.02 12.93 4.85
N THR A 77 -3.53 12.90 3.62
CA THR A 77 -3.24 11.86 2.65
C THR A 77 -2.66 12.41 1.35
N ASN A 78 -2.19 11.48 0.52
CA ASN A 78 -1.79 11.73 -0.86
C ASN A 78 -2.11 10.47 -1.69
N LYS A 79 -2.19 10.59 -3.02
CA LYS A 79 -2.37 9.44 -3.91
C LYS A 79 -1.26 8.43 -3.65
N ALA A 80 -1.57 7.14 -3.67
CA ALA A 80 -0.59 6.08 -3.45
C ALA A 80 0.61 6.20 -4.39
N ILE A 81 0.38 6.55 -5.66
CA ILE A 81 1.44 6.72 -6.67
C ILE A 81 2.39 7.89 -6.38
N GLN A 82 1.90 8.91 -5.69
CA GLN A 82 2.68 10.08 -5.26
C GLN A 82 3.26 9.88 -3.85
N ARG A 83 2.66 8.99 -3.04
CA ARG A 83 3.13 8.64 -1.69
C ARG A 83 4.39 7.79 -1.77
N TYR A 84 4.41 6.74 -2.58
CA TYR A 84 5.59 5.90 -2.74
C TYR A 84 6.63 6.59 -3.63
N ASN A 85 7.90 6.44 -3.29
CA ASN A 85 9.02 6.97 -4.07
C ASN A 85 10.15 5.93 -4.19
N GLY A 86 11.25 6.27 -4.86
CA GLY A 86 12.36 5.37 -5.10
C GLY A 86 12.32 4.78 -6.50
N VAL A 87 13.38 4.06 -6.88
CA VAL A 87 13.77 3.76 -8.28
C VAL A 87 12.60 3.54 -9.24
N ALA A 88 11.68 2.62 -8.94
CA ALA A 88 10.60 2.29 -9.87
C ALA A 88 9.55 3.42 -10.01
N PHE A 89 9.28 4.15 -8.93
CA PHE A 89 8.39 5.33 -8.93
C PHE A 89 9.08 6.56 -9.51
N ASP A 90 10.38 6.73 -9.24
CA ASP A 90 11.19 7.81 -9.80
C ASP A 90 11.29 7.69 -11.32
N HIS A 91 11.49 6.47 -11.85
CA HIS A 91 11.50 6.21 -13.30
C HIS A 91 10.11 6.26 -13.95
N LEU A 92 9.04 6.00 -13.20
CA LEU A 92 7.68 6.24 -13.69
C LEU A 92 7.43 7.74 -13.94
N ASP A 93 8.10 8.59 -13.16
CA ASP A 93 8.09 10.05 -13.26
C ASP A 93 6.68 10.63 -13.41
N TYR A 94 5.79 10.18 -12.52
CA TYR A 94 4.35 10.38 -12.64
C TYR A 94 3.93 11.84 -12.83
N GLU A 95 4.62 12.79 -12.18
CA GLU A 95 4.30 14.22 -12.26
C GLU A 95 4.52 14.80 -13.66
N ASN A 96 5.53 14.32 -14.39
CA ASN A 96 5.88 14.82 -15.72
C ASN A 96 5.11 14.14 -16.85
N LEU A 97 4.28 13.13 -16.54
CA LEU A 97 3.42 12.47 -17.52
C LEU A 97 2.28 13.37 -17.99
N SER A 98 1.71 13.07 -19.17
CA SER A 98 0.49 13.73 -19.63
C SER A 98 -0.70 13.44 -18.71
N GLU A 99 -1.72 14.31 -18.70
CA GLU A 99 -2.95 14.08 -17.93
C GLU A 99 -3.62 12.73 -18.25
N ASN A 100 -3.65 12.36 -19.54
CA ASN A 100 -4.21 11.09 -19.98
C ASN A 100 -3.41 9.89 -19.42
N SER A 101 -2.07 10.00 -19.41
CA SER A 101 -1.19 8.98 -18.84
C SER A 101 -1.37 8.87 -17.33
N ARG A 102 -1.47 9.99 -16.62
CA ARG A 102 -1.74 10.00 -15.17
C ARG A 102 -3.09 9.36 -14.84
N LYS A 103 -4.15 9.73 -15.56
CA LYS A 103 -5.48 9.12 -15.41
C LYS A 103 -5.45 7.61 -15.69
N TYR A 104 -4.70 7.20 -16.71
CA TYR A 104 -4.53 5.77 -17.00
C TYR A 104 -3.89 5.03 -15.83
N ILE A 105 -2.81 5.58 -15.25
CA ILE A 105 -2.13 4.99 -14.09
C ILE A 105 -3.07 4.93 -12.89
N ASP A 106 -3.74 6.04 -12.58
CA ASP A 106 -4.71 6.18 -11.50
C ASP A 106 -5.78 5.07 -11.51
N GLU A 107 -6.24 4.67 -12.69
CA GLU A 107 -7.33 3.71 -12.86
C GLU A 107 -6.85 2.26 -13.03
N ASN A 108 -5.58 2.04 -13.42
CA ASN A 108 -5.12 0.73 -13.89
C ASN A 108 -3.92 0.15 -13.14
N VAL A 109 -3.21 0.94 -12.32
CA VAL A 109 -2.11 0.45 -11.50
C VAL A 109 -2.61 0.13 -10.09
N LEU A 110 -2.45 -1.13 -9.68
CA LEU A 110 -2.80 -1.64 -8.36
C LEU A 110 -1.52 -1.93 -7.57
N ILE A 111 -1.30 -1.19 -6.49
CA ILE A 111 -0.13 -1.28 -5.62
C ILE A 111 -0.47 -2.16 -4.41
N PHE A 112 0.40 -3.13 -4.08
CA PHE A 112 0.22 -4.03 -2.94
C PHE A 112 0.90 -3.49 -1.68
N SER A 113 0.28 -2.47 -1.08
CA SER A 113 0.75 -1.81 0.14
C SER A 113 0.95 -2.78 1.30
N ASN A 114 2.09 -2.67 2.00
CA ASN A 114 2.38 -3.49 3.19
C ASN A 114 1.30 -3.34 4.26
N LEU A 115 0.83 -2.10 4.51
CA LEU A 115 -0.15 -1.82 5.56
C LEU A 115 -1.60 -1.77 5.05
N PHE A 116 -1.83 -1.32 3.82
CA PHE A 116 -3.19 -1.08 3.29
C PHE A 116 -3.69 -2.20 2.37
N GLY A 117 -2.85 -3.20 2.07
CA GLY A 117 -3.14 -4.26 1.13
C GLY A 117 -3.24 -3.73 -0.31
N PRO A 118 -4.07 -4.34 -1.17
CA PRO A 118 -4.21 -3.89 -2.56
C PRO A 118 -4.94 -2.53 -2.62
N ILE A 119 -4.32 -1.53 -3.26
CA ILE A 119 -4.87 -0.17 -3.44
C ILE A 119 -4.58 0.33 -4.85
N LEU A 120 -5.43 1.16 -5.44
CA LEU A 120 -5.12 1.80 -6.73
C LEU A 120 -4.08 2.91 -6.56
N ALA A 121 -3.37 3.23 -7.64
CA ALA A 121 -2.45 4.36 -7.71
C ALA A 121 -3.07 5.68 -7.22
N LYS A 122 -4.37 5.90 -7.50
CA LYS A 122 -5.11 7.09 -7.07
C LYS A 122 -5.64 7.05 -5.63
N ASP A 123 -5.64 5.88 -5.00
CA ASP A 123 -6.21 5.74 -3.66
C ASP A 123 -5.40 6.58 -2.67
N LEU A 124 -6.10 7.21 -1.74
CA LEU A 124 -5.50 8.18 -0.82
C LEU A 124 -4.97 7.47 0.42
N ILE A 125 -3.67 7.63 0.69
CA ILE A 125 -3.01 7.04 1.86
C ILE A 125 -2.15 8.06 2.64
N PRO A 126 -2.15 7.98 3.98
CA PRO A 126 -1.31 8.82 4.82
C PRO A 126 0.14 8.35 4.81
N TYR A 127 1.03 9.16 5.38
CA TYR A 127 2.39 8.73 5.68
C TYR A 127 2.38 7.64 6.77
N TYR A 128 3.07 6.53 6.51
CA TYR A 128 3.18 5.39 7.42
C TYR A 128 4.48 4.63 7.19
N LYS A 129 4.87 3.77 8.13
CA LYS A 129 6.00 2.87 7.97
C LYS A 129 5.67 1.47 8.46
N LEU A 130 5.76 0.51 7.55
CA LEU A 130 5.69 -0.92 7.83
C LEU A 130 6.53 -1.62 6.76
N LYS A 131 7.65 -2.22 7.16
CA LYS A 131 8.56 -2.85 6.21
C LYS A 131 7.96 -4.13 5.65
N GLN A 132 8.46 -4.53 4.48
CA GLN A 132 8.12 -5.80 3.88
C GLN A 132 8.39 -6.96 4.85
N GLY A 133 7.34 -7.68 5.23
CA GLY A 133 7.43 -8.82 6.15
C GLY A 133 7.62 -8.45 7.63
N GLU A 134 7.55 -7.17 7.98
CA GLU A 134 7.52 -6.74 9.38
C GLU A 134 6.23 -7.25 10.04
N LYS A 135 6.35 -7.81 11.24
CA LYS A 135 5.23 -8.46 11.91
C LYS A 135 4.56 -7.53 12.92
N ILE A 136 3.23 -7.56 12.95
CA ILE A 136 2.44 -6.91 14.00
C ILE A 136 2.08 -7.99 15.03
N LYS A 137 3.00 -8.28 15.96
CA LYS A 137 2.92 -9.45 16.86
C LYS A 137 2.76 -10.75 16.06
N GLU A 138 1.77 -11.58 16.41
CA GLU A 138 1.45 -12.84 15.71
C GLU A 138 0.51 -12.64 14.50
N PHE A 139 0.18 -11.39 14.13
CA PHE A 139 -0.72 -11.12 13.02
C PHE A 139 -0.01 -11.23 11.67
N ASN A 140 -0.43 -12.21 10.87
CA ASN A 140 0.01 -12.38 9.48
C ASN A 140 -0.85 -11.52 8.55
N ILE A 141 -0.37 -10.31 8.28
CA ILE A 141 -1.06 -9.31 7.46
C ILE A 141 -1.23 -9.76 6.01
N GLU A 142 -0.23 -10.47 5.47
CA GLU A 142 -0.23 -10.94 4.08
C GLU A 142 -1.33 -11.97 3.86
N LYS A 143 -1.41 -12.96 4.75
CA LYS A 143 -2.47 -13.97 4.72
C LYS A 143 -3.84 -13.36 4.95
N TYR A 144 -3.96 -12.40 5.87
CA TYR A 144 -5.23 -11.73 6.13
C TYR A 144 -5.77 -11.02 4.88
N TYR A 145 -4.91 -10.28 4.17
CA TYR A 145 -5.28 -9.65 2.90
C TYR A 145 -5.59 -10.68 1.83
N LYS A 146 -4.80 -11.75 1.72
CA LYS A 146 -5.07 -12.83 0.78
C LYS A 146 -6.43 -13.45 0.99
N ASP A 147 -6.75 -13.85 2.22
CA ASP A 147 -8.01 -14.51 2.53
C ASP A 147 -9.21 -13.54 2.37
N SER A 148 -9.03 -12.25 2.66
CA SER A 148 -10.14 -11.28 2.68
C SER A 148 -10.37 -10.54 1.35
N PHE A 149 -9.36 -10.45 0.47
CA PHE A 149 -9.43 -9.63 -0.76
C PHE A 149 -9.36 -10.44 -2.05
N SER A 150 -8.96 -11.71 -2.02
CA SER A 150 -8.76 -12.49 -3.27
C SER A 150 -10.00 -12.57 -4.14
N ASP A 151 -11.19 -12.77 -3.55
CA ASP A 151 -12.44 -12.87 -4.32
C ASP A 151 -12.81 -11.55 -5.02
N GLU A 152 -12.57 -10.41 -4.35
CA GLU A 152 -12.82 -9.09 -4.93
C GLU A 152 -11.78 -8.75 -6.01
N LEU A 153 -10.52 -9.14 -5.78
CA LEU A 153 -9.46 -9.01 -6.77
C LEU A 153 -9.72 -9.87 -8.02
N ASP A 154 -10.17 -11.12 -7.84
CA ASP A 154 -10.51 -12.01 -8.95
C ASP A 154 -11.62 -11.41 -9.81
N LYS A 155 -12.67 -10.85 -9.19
CA LYS A 155 -13.75 -10.13 -9.90
C LYS A 155 -13.24 -8.87 -10.61
N PHE A 156 -12.43 -8.07 -9.92
CA PHE A 156 -11.85 -6.84 -10.47
C PHE A 156 -10.95 -7.11 -11.70
N LEU A 157 -10.31 -8.28 -11.74
CA LEU A 157 -9.39 -8.67 -12.81
C LEU A 157 -10.03 -9.59 -13.86
N GLU A 158 -11.29 -10.01 -13.70
CA GLU A 158 -11.92 -11.09 -14.47
C GLU A 158 -11.76 -10.92 -15.99
N ASN A 159 -12.04 -9.73 -16.51
CA ASN A 159 -12.00 -9.42 -17.95
C ASN A 159 -10.79 -8.59 -18.37
N GLU A 160 -9.78 -8.48 -17.51
CA GLU A 160 -8.63 -7.63 -17.72
C GLU A 160 -7.40 -8.43 -18.18
N LEU A 161 -6.61 -7.87 -19.11
CA LEU A 161 -5.21 -8.31 -19.26
C LEU A 161 -4.45 -7.90 -18.00
N VAL A 162 -3.71 -8.83 -17.40
CA VAL A 162 -2.94 -8.59 -16.18
C VAL A 162 -1.45 -8.58 -16.50
N ILE A 163 -0.77 -7.51 -16.10
CA ILE A 163 0.69 -7.45 -16.04
C ILE A 163 1.09 -7.47 -14.56
N ASP A 164 1.83 -8.50 -14.13
CA ASP A 164 2.37 -8.61 -12.79
C ASP A 164 3.83 -8.15 -12.75
N LEU A 165 4.05 -6.98 -12.16
CA LEU A 165 5.36 -6.39 -11.90
C LEU A 165 5.71 -6.41 -10.40
N ARG A 166 4.95 -7.13 -9.58
CA ARG A 166 5.24 -7.25 -8.15
C ARG A 166 6.47 -8.10 -7.91
N ALA A 167 7.22 -7.77 -6.87
CA ALA A 167 8.17 -8.70 -6.28
C ALA A 167 7.44 -9.97 -5.78
N LYS A 168 8.08 -11.14 -5.93
CA LYS A 168 7.53 -12.45 -5.51
C LYS A 168 6.96 -12.47 -4.10
N PHE A 169 7.48 -11.65 -3.20
CA PHE A 169 6.96 -11.51 -1.84
C PHE A 169 5.45 -11.22 -1.81
N TYR A 170 4.94 -10.39 -2.73
CA TYR A 170 3.55 -9.96 -2.75
C TYR A 170 2.57 -11.00 -3.32
N GLU A 171 3.06 -12.14 -3.83
CA GLU A 171 2.21 -13.31 -4.09
C GLU A 171 1.55 -13.84 -2.80
N LYS A 172 2.13 -13.52 -1.64
CA LYS A 172 1.55 -13.81 -0.32
C LYS A 172 0.28 -13.01 -0.04
N PHE A 173 0.08 -11.85 -0.68
CA PHE A 173 -1.12 -11.03 -0.55
C PHE A 173 -2.21 -11.42 -1.55
N TYR A 174 -1.83 -11.95 -2.72
CA TYR A 174 -2.77 -12.36 -3.75
C TYR A 174 -2.06 -13.22 -4.80
N THR A 175 -2.65 -14.37 -5.12
CA THR A 175 -2.20 -15.27 -6.18
C THR A 175 -3.15 -15.14 -7.36
N ILE A 176 -2.62 -14.71 -8.51
CA ILE A 176 -3.38 -14.56 -9.75
C ILE A 176 -3.76 -15.96 -10.26
N LYS A 177 -5.05 -16.19 -10.55
CA LYS A 177 -5.58 -17.49 -11.00
C LYS A 177 -5.80 -17.59 -12.52
N LYS A 178 -5.60 -16.49 -13.24
CA LYS A 178 -5.79 -16.38 -14.70
C LYS A 178 -4.45 -16.15 -15.40
N PRO A 179 -4.36 -16.32 -16.73
CA PRO A 179 -3.16 -15.97 -17.48
C PRO A 179 -2.76 -14.51 -17.26
N PHE A 180 -1.47 -14.27 -17.03
CA PHE A 180 -0.90 -12.93 -16.84
C PHE A 180 0.47 -12.84 -17.53
N LEU A 181 0.91 -11.62 -17.79
CA LEU A 181 2.24 -11.31 -18.26
C LEU A 181 3.10 -10.89 -17.08
N THR A 182 4.38 -11.24 -17.10
CA THR A 182 5.36 -10.73 -16.14
C THR A 182 6.67 -10.42 -16.87
N PHE A 183 7.41 -9.45 -16.38
CA PHE A 183 8.68 -9.03 -16.94
C PHE A 183 9.77 -9.25 -15.90
N THR A 184 10.81 -10.00 -16.29
CA THR A 184 12.01 -10.17 -15.48
C THR A 184 13.10 -9.30 -16.07
N PHE A 185 13.63 -8.38 -15.28
CA PHE A 185 14.76 -7.54 -15.65
C PHE A 185 16.02 -8.22 -15.08
N LEU A 186 16.86 -8.75 -15.97
CA LEU A 186 18.12 -9.42 -15.65
C LEU A 186 19.29 -8.44 -15.69
#